data_AF-A0A543DBE6-F1
#
_entry.id   AF-A0A543DBE6-F1
#
_cell.length_a   1.000
_cell.length_b   1.000
_cell.length_c   1.000
_cell.angle_alpha   90.00
_cell.angle_beta   90.00
_cell.angle_gamma   90.00
#
_symmetry.space_group_name_H-M   'P 1'
#
loop_
_entity.id
_entity.type
_entity.pdbx_description
1 polymer ?
#
loop_
_entity_poly.entity_id
_entity_poly.type
_entity_poly.pdbx_seq_one_letter_code
_entity_poly.pdbx_strand_id
1 'polypeptide(L)' 'MPLGDIAGEALGGVFRLIARIVFEIVVEWLLRGTGALILRMLRPRHAPGEAAAALTGLLFWVAMIALGVWIYREAG' A
#
# COMPACT_ATOMS: atom_id res chain seq x y z
N MET A 1 3.87 1.77 40.69
CA MET A 1 4.32 2.25 39.36
C MET A 1 3.51 3.48 39.02
N PRO A 2 4.13 4.57 38.53
CA PRO A 2 3.41 5.80 38.23
C PRO A 2 2.38 5.55 37.11
N LEU A 3 1.17 6.06 37.26
CA LEU A 3 0.09 5.92 36.27
C LEU A 3 0.49 6.42 34.87
N GLY A 4 1.47 7.33 34.78
CA GLY A 4 2.02 7.84 33.52
C GLY A 4 2.75 6.78 32.67
N ASP A 5 3.46 5.84 33.29
CA ASP A 5 4.22 4.82 32.57
C ASP A 5 3.28 3.79 31.92
N ILE A 6 2.23 3.41 32.65
CA ILE A 6 1.19 2.48 32.17
C ILE A 6 0.38 3.12 31.03
N ALA A 7 0.05 4.40 31.15
CA ALA A 7 -0.65 5.13 30.09
C ALA A 7 0.20 5.30 28.83
N GLY A 8 1.51 5.54 28.97
CA GLY A 8 2.45 5.66 27.85
C GLY A 8 2.58 4.36 27.04
N GLU A 9 2.76 3.22 27.71
CA GLU A 9 2.83 1.92 27.04
C GLU A 9 1.52 1.55 26.34
N ALA A 10 0.38 1.76 27.00
CA ALA A 10 -0.94 1.48 26.42
C ALA A 10 -1.21 2.33 25.17
N LEU A 11 -0.91 3.64 25.24
CA LEU A 11 -1.06 4.56 24.11
C LEU A 11 -0.14 4.19 22.94
N GLY A 12 1.12 3.81 23.21
CA GLY A 12 2.04 3.33 22.19
C GLY A 12 1.53 2.08 21.45
N GLY A 13 0.94 1.14 22.19
CA GLY A 13 0.31 -0.05 21.61
C GLY A 13 -0.88 0.30 20.71
N VAL A 14 -1.76 1.19 21.17
CA VAL A 14 -2.93 1.66 20.40
C VAL A 14 -2.50 2.38 19.13
N PHE A 15 -1.52 3.28 19.20
CA PHE A 15 -1.01 3.98 18.02
C PHE A 15 -0.40 3.03 17.00
N ARG A 16 0.34 2.01 17.43
CA ARG A 16 0.89 0.99 16.52
C ARG A 16 -0.21 0.19 15.84
N LEU A 17 -1.28 -0.14 16.56
CA LEU A 17 -2.44 -0.83 15.99
C LEU A 17 -3.15 0.05 14.94
N ILE A 18 -3.41 1.32 15.26
CA ILE A 18 -4.03 2.27 14.33
C ILE A 18 -3.16 2.44 13.09
N ALA A 19 -1.86 2.67 13.26
CA ALA A 19 -0.93 2.84 12.14
C ALA A 19 -0.91 1.60 11.24
N ARG A 20 -0.94 0.39 11.83
CA ARG A 20 -1.03 -0.86 11.07
C ARG A 20 -2.31 -0.96 10.26
N ILE A 21 -3.47 -0.68 10.86
CA ILE A 21 -4.76 -0.74 10.18
C ILE A 21 -4.79 0.28 9.02
N VAL A 22 -4.37 1.51 9.28
CA VAL A 22 -4.30 2.55 8.25
C VAL A 22 -3.36 2.13 7.13
N PHE A 23 -2.20 1.57 7.45
CA PHE A 23 -1.26 1.07 6.46
C PHE A 23 -1.85 -0.06 5.62
N GLU A 24 -2.49 -1.06 6.24
CA GLU A 24 -3.15 -2.16 5.53
C GLU A 24 -4.24 -1.64 4.57
N ILE A 25 -5.10 -0.72 5.03
CA ILE A 25 -6.15 -0.12 4.19
C ILE A 25 -5.55 0.66 3.03
N VAL A 26 -4.54 1.51 3.30
CA VAL A 26 -3.88 2.31 2.28
C VAL A 26 -3.21 1.42 1.25
N VAL A 27 -2.48 0.40 1.68
CA VAL A 27 -1.81 -0.56 0.78
C VAL A 27 -2.84 -1.30 -0.06
N GLU A 28 -3.93 -1.80 0.51
CA GLU A 28 -4.97 -2.49 -0.24
C GLU A 28 -5.60 -1.56 -1.29
N TRP A 29 -5.97 -0.34 -0.90
CA TRP A 29 -6.51 0.65 -1.83
C TRP A 29 -5.53 1.03 -2.93
N LEU A 30 -4.26 1.23 -2.58
CA LEU A 30 -3.21 1.66 -3.49
C LEU A 30 -2.84 0.55 -4.47
N LEU A 31 -2.79 -0.71 -4.05
CA LEU A 31 -2.58 -1.84 -4.94
C LEU A 31 -3.84 -2.10 -5.78
N ARG A 32 -4.94 -2.44 -5.14
CA ARG A 32 -6.15 -2.92 -5.82
C ARG A 32 -6.82 -1.81 -6.64
N GLY A 33 -6.86 -0.59 -6.12
CA GLY A 33 -7.42 0.56 -6.83
C GLY A 33 -6.61 0.91 -8.08
N THR A 34 -5.27 0.93 -7.97
CA THR A 34 -4.39 1.19 -9.12
C THR A 34 -4.54 0.11 -10.19
N GLY A 35 -4.50 -1.17 -9.80
CA GLY A 35 -4.67 -2.25 -10.76
C GLY A 35 -6.07 -2.29 -11.39
N ALA A 36 -7.12 -1.99 -10.63
CA ALA A 36 -8.47 -1.87 -11.18
C ALA A 36 -8.58 -0.71 -12.18
N LEU A 37 -7.94 0.43 -11.91
CA LEU A 37 -7.88 1.56 -12.83
C LEU A 37 -7.17 1.18 -14.14
N ILE A 38 -5.98 0.56 -14.04
CA ILE A 38 -5.21 0.09 -15.20
C ILE A 38 -6.03 -0.92 -16.02
N LEU A 39 -6.63 -1.91 -15.36
CA LEU A 39 -7.44 -2.93 -16.05
C LEU A 39 -8.70 -2.34 -16.69
N ARG A 40 -9.35 -1.36 -16.06
CA ARG A 40 -10.49 -0.64 -16.68
C ARG A 40 -10.04 0.17 -17.91
N MET A 41 -8.85 0.73 -17.89
CA MET A 41 -8.31 1.46 -19.03
C MET A 41 -7.95 0.53 -20.20
N LEU A 42 -7.34 -0.62 -19.91
CA LEU A 42 -6.88 -1.59 -20.93
C LEU A 42 -7.99 -2.53 -21.42
N ARG A 43 -8.94 -2.89 -20.55
CA ARG A 43 -10.09 -3.75 -20.84
C ARG A 43 -11.39 -3.11 -20.32
N PRO A 44 -11.85 -1.99 -20.92
CA PRO A 44 -13.03 -1.26 -20.44
C PRO A 44 -14.33 -2.08 -20.48
N ARG A 45 -14.40 -3.11 -21.34
CA ARG A 45 -15.58 -3.99 -21.48
C ARG A 45 -15.61 -5.16 -20.50
N HIS A 46 -14.58 -5.34 -19.68
CA HIS A 46 -14.51 -6.43 -18.71
C HIS A 46 -14.37 -5.86 -17.30
N ALA A 47 -15.20 -6.33 -16.37
CA ALA A 47 -15.00 -6.01 -14.97
C ALA A 47 -13.65 -6.60 -14.51
N PRO A 48 -12.78 -5.80 -13.86
CA PRO A 48 -11.54 -6.33 -13.30
C PRO A 48 -11.85 -7.39 -12.25
N GLY A 49 -11.32 -8.60 -12.42
CA GLY A 49 -11.34 -9.60 -11.35
C GLY A 49 -10.53 -9.11 -10.15
N GLU A 50 -10.93 -9.51 -8.94
CA GLU A 50 -10.30 -9.10 -7.69
C GLU A 50 -8.80 -9.44 -7.64
N ALA A 51 -8.47 -10.70 -7.94
CA ALA A 51 -7.08 -11.15 -8.02
C ALA A 51 -6.30 -10.43 -9.15
N ALA A 52 -6.94 -10.20 -10.30
CA ALA A 52 -6.31 -9.52 -11.42
C ALA A 52 -5.97 -8.06 -11.05
N ALA A 53 -6.89 -7.33 -10.42
CA ALA A 53 -6.66 -5.97 -9.96
C ALA A 53 -5.54 -5.90 -8.91
N ALA A 54 -5.52 -6.80 -7.94
CA ALA A 54 -4.45 -6.86 -6.95
C ALA A 54 -3.07 -7.13 -7.61
N LEU A 55 -2.99 -8.12 -8.49
CA LEU A 55 -1.75 -8.48 -9.19
C LEU A 55 -1.26 -7.35 -10.11
N THR A 56 -2.15 -6.74 -10.90
CA THR A 56 -1.79 -5.62 -11.79
C THR A 56 -1.27 -4.43 -10.99
N GLY A 57 -1.91 -4.09 -9.88
CA GLY A 57 -1.45 -3.01 -9.00
C GLY A 57 -0.09 -3.30 -8.37
N LEU A 58 0.12 -4.52 -7.89
CA LEU A 58 1.40 -4.96 -7.33
C LEU A 58 2.53 -4.86 -8.37
N LEU A 59 2.31 -5.39 -9.57
CA LEU A 59 3.29 -5.32 -10.65
C LEU A 59 3.63 -3.88 -11.03
N PHE A 60 2.62 -3.00 -11.11
CA PHE A 60 2.81 -1.59 -11.41
C PHE A 60 3.71 -0.92 -10.37
N TRP A 61 3.43 -1.09 -9.08
CA TRP A 61 4.21 -0.45 -8.02
C TRP A 61 5.62 -1.03 -7.89
N VAL A 62 5.80 -2.34 -8.06
CA VAL A 62 7.14 -2.97 -8.14
C VAL A 62 7.94 -2.38 -9.29
N ALA A 63 7.35 -2.23 -10.47
CA ALA A 63 8.01 -1.63 -11.64
C ALA A 63 8.37 -0.16 -11.40
N MET A 64 7.48 0.64 -10.79
CA MET A 64 7.75 2.03 -10.45
C MET A 64 8.89 2.19 -9.45
N ILE A 65 8.92 1.34 -8.41
CA ILE A 65 10.02 1.33 -7.42
C ILE A 65 11.33 0.94 -8.10
N ALA A 66 11.34 -0.13 -8.90
CA ALA A 66 12.52 -0.58 -9.62
C ALA A 66 13.06 0.51 -10.57
N LEU A 67 12.15 1.18 -11.29
CA LEU A 67 12.50 2.30 -12.16
C LEU A 67 13.10 3.47 -11.38
N GLY A 68 12.50 3.84 -10.25
CA GLY A 68 13.02 4.90 -9.38
C GLY A 68 14.40 4.58 -8.82
N VAL A 69 14.63 3.34 -8.39
CA VAL A 69 15.96 2.87 -7.94
C VAL A 69 16.97 2.91 -9.08
N TRP A 70 16.59 2.49 -10.28
CA TRP A 70 17.48 2.55 -11.44
C TRP A 70 17.88 3.99 -11.75
N ILE A 71 16.91 4.92 -11.84
CA ILE A 71 17.17 6.35 -12.06
C ILE A 71 18.07 6.92 -10.97
N TYR A 72 17.79 6.63 -9.70
CA TYR A 72 18.60 7.10 -8.58
C TYR A 72 20.06 6.62 -8.67
N ARG A 73 20.29 5.39 -9.14
CA ARG A 73 21.63 4.83 -9.33
C ARG A 73 22.39 5.42 -10.51
N GLU A 74 21.70 5.85 -11.56
CA GLU A 74 22.33 6.51 -12.72
C GLU A 74 22.59 8.00 -12.44
N ALA A 75 21.85 8.60 -11.50
CA ALA A 75 21.92 10.03 -11.17
C ALA A 75 22.87 10.37 -10.00
N GLY A 76 23.36 9.38 -9.25
CA GLY A 76 24.26 9.53 -8.10
C GLY A 76 25.63 8.94 -8.35
#